data_AF-A0A965Q4A6-F1
#
_entry.id   AF-A0A965Q4A6-F1
#
_cell.length_a   1.000
_cell.length_b   1.000
_cell.length_c   1.000
_cell.angle_alpha   90.00
_cell.angle_beta   90.00
_cell.angle_gamma   90.00
#
_symmetry.space_group_name_H-M   'P 1'
#
loop_
_entity.id
_entity.type
_entity.pdbx_description
1 polymer ?
#
loop_
_entity_poly.entity_id
_entity_poly.type
_entity_poly.pdbx_seq_one_letter_code
_entity_poly.pdbx_strand_id
1 'polypeptide(L)'
;MKLDENTQVTLDLKTIAIIITFVVTVAGMWFALQSEIELAKKLPEPEVSRTEYDLKDKLVRETIMNTQKKVEENGQKLDLIEERLYELSTEAKRR
;
A
#
# COMPACT_ATOMS: atom_id res chain seq x y z
N MET A 1 12.00 26.41 49.98
CA MET A 1 11.22 25.29 50.52
C MET A 1 12.17 24.13 50.77
N LYS A 2 12.41 23.78 52.03
CA LYS A 2 13.19 22.60 52.42
C LYS A 2 12.17 21.56 52.89
N LEU A 3 12.12 20.40 52.25
CA LEU A 3 11.40 19.24 52.76
C LEU A 3 12.32 18.60 53.80
N ASP A 4 11.93 18.66 55.07
CA ASP A 4 12.65 18.07 56.21
C ASP A 4 12.05 16.70 56.55
N GLU A 5 12.88 15.80 57.08
CA GLU A 5 12.67 14.34 57.24
C GLU A 5 11.58 13.96 58.26
N ASN A 6 10.93 14.94 58.90
CA ASN A 6 9.81 14.76 59.81
C ASN A 6 8.46 15.22 59.23
N THR A 7 8.35 15.38 57.90
CA THR A 7 7.04 15.56 57.26
C THR A 7 6.25 14.27 57.38
N GLN A 8 5.53 14.14 58.49
CA GLN A 8 4.61 13.04 58.77
C GLN A 8 3.45 13.18 57.79
N VAL A 9 3.60 12.58 56.60
CA VAL A 9 2.51 12.50 55.62
C VAL A 9 1.42 11.65 56.26
N THR A 10 0.45 12.30 56.90
CA THR A 10 -0.75 11.66 57.44
C THR A 10 -1.60 11.23 56.25
N LEU A 11 -1.25 10.09 55.67
CA LEU A 11 -1.99 9.45 54.60
C LEU A 11 -3.31 8.95 55.19
N ASP A 12 -4.34 9.79 55.11
CA ASP A 12 -5.70 9.38 55.40
C ASP A 12 -6.12 8.25 54.46
N LEU A 13 -6.90 7.30 54.97
CA LEU A 13 -7.38 6.14 54.21
C LEU A 13 -8.09 6.55 52.90
N LYS A 14 -8.76 7.71 52.92
CA LYS A 14 -9.40 8.32 51.74
C LYS A 14 -8.38 8.74 50.68
N THR A 15 -7.25 9.32 51.09
CA THR A 15 -6.17 9.72 50.19
C THR A 15 -5.49 8.50 49.57
N ILE A 16 -5.26 7.44 50.36
CA ILE A 16 -4.73 6.16 49.87
C ILE A 16 -5.69 5.53 48.86
N ALA A 17 -6.99 5.53 49.13
CA ALA A 17 -8.00 5.00 48.22
C ALA A 17 -8.04 5.76 46.89
N ILE A 18 -7.91 7.09 46.92
CA ILE A 18 -7.82 7.94 45.71
C ILE A 18 -6.56 7.61 44.89
N ILE A 19 -5.41 7.42 45.57
CA ILE A 19 -4.15 7.07 44.89
C ILE A 19 -4.27 5.70 44.23
N ILE A 20 -4.83 4.70 44.91
CA ILE A 20 -5.02 3.36 44.36
C ILE A 20 -5.94 3.41 43.13
N THR A 21 -7.08 4.08 43.24
CA THR A 21 -8.01 4.21 42.10
C THR A 21 -7.39 4.95 40.92
N PHE A 22 -6.59 5.99 41.18
CA PHE A 22 -5.82 6.68 40.15
C PHE A 22 -4.83 5.75 39.44
N VAL A 23 -4.03 4.99 40.21
CA VAL A 23 -3.04 4.06 39.67
C VAL A 23 -3.69 2.95 38.84
N VAL A 24 -4.81 2.39 39.30
CA VAL A 24 -5.57 1.37 38.55
C VAL A 24 -6.09 1.93 37.24
N THR A 25 -6.57 3.18 37.23
CA THR A 25 -7.08 3.82 36.01
C THR A 25 -5.96 4.04 34.99
N VAL A 26 -4.81 4.55 35.44
CA VAL A 26 -3.63 4.76 34.56
C VAL A 26 -3.10 3.43 34.01
N ALA A 27 -3.01 2.39 34.86
CA ALA A 27 -2.60 1.06 34.43
C ALA A 27 -3.60 0.48 33.41
N GLY A 28 -4.91 0.62 33.65
CA GLY A 28 -5.95 0.18 32.72
C GLY A 28 -5.85 0.86 31.35
N MET A 29 -5.63 2.18 31.33
CA MET A 29 -5.39 2.93 30.09
C MET A 29 -4.11 2.48 29.38
N TRP A 30 -3.03 2.22 30.12
CA TRP A 30 -1.77 1.72 29.55
C TRP A 30 -1.95 0.37 28.84
N PHE A 31 -2.60 -0.59 29.49
CA PHE A 31 -2.85 -1.91 28.90
C PHE A 31 -3.82 -1.85 27.71
N ALA A 32 -4.87 -1.02 27.79
CA ALA A 32 -5.77 -0.80 26.66
C ALA A 32 -5.03 -0.25 25.45
N LEU A 33 -4.24 0.82 25.64
CA LEU A 33 -3.44 1.43 24.57
C LEU A 33 -2.41 0.45 23.99
N GLN A 34 -1.75 -0.34 24.84
CA GLN A 34 -0.80 -1.35 24.38
C GLN A 34 -1.47 -2.42 23.51
N SER A 35 -2.67 -2.86 23.86
CA SER A 35 -3.43 -3.84 23.09
C SER A 35 -3.87 -3.30 21.72
N GLU A 36 -4.32 -2.04 21.68
CA GLU A 36 -4.69 -1.35 20.45
C GLU A 36 -3.48 -1.12 19.55
N ILE A 37 -2.33 -0.75 20.13
CA ILE A 37 -1.07 -0.60 19.39
C ILE A 37 -0.61 -1.94 18.82
N GLU A 38 -0.76 -3.05 19.54
CA GLU A 38 -0.38 -4.36 19.02
C GLU A 38 -1.30 -4.81 17.87
N LEU A 39 -2.60 -4.53 17.98
CA LEU A 39 -3.55 -4.76 16.90
C LEU A 39 -3.24 -3.87 15.68
N ALA A 40 -3.00 -2.58 15.90
CA ALA A 40 -2.65 -1.63 14.85
C ALA A 40 -1.29 -1.95 14.20
N LYS A 41 -0.32 -2.49 14.94
CA LYS A 41 0.94 -2.98 14.35
C LYS A 41 0.74 -4.16 13.41
N LYS A 42 -0.37 -4.90 13.55
CA LYS A 42 -0.77 -5.98 12.63
C LYS A 42 -1.55 -5.44 11.42
N LEU A 43 -2.01 -4.19 11.45
CA LEU A 43 -2.69 -3.48 10.35
C LEU A 43 -1.91 -2.21 9.97
N PRO A 44 -1.07 -2.28 8.94
CA PRO A 44 -1.67 -2.48 7.63
C PRO A 44 -1.12 -3.74 6.99
N GLU A 45 -2.01 -4.68 6.71
CA GLU A 45 -1.73 -5.66 5.67
C GLU A 45 -1.38 -4.87 4.41
N PRO A 46 -0.24 -5.13 3.76
CA PRO A 46 0.06 -4.45 2.51
C PRO A 46 -1.08 -4.74 1.53
N GLU A 47 -1.78 -3.69 1.06
CA GLU A 47 -2.95 -3.77 0.16
C GLU A 47 -2.67 -4.59 -1.11
N VAL A 48 -1.38 -4.77 -1.42
CA VAL A 48 -0.88 -5.62 -2.48
C VAL A 48 0.30 -6.40 -1.90
N SER A 49 0.19 -7.73 -1.81
CA SER A 49 1.34 -8.58 -1.52
C SER A 49 2.46 -8.23 -2.52
N ARG A 50 3.72 -8.13 -2.09
CA ARG A 50 4.85 -7.83 -2.99
C ARG A 50 4.84 -8.72 -4.24
N THR A 51 4.38 -9.95 -4.08
CA THR A 51 4.17 -10.91 -5.16
C THR A 51 3.14 -10.44 -6.19
N GLU A 52 2.03 -9.84 -5.78
CA GLU A 52 0.99 -9.34 -6.68
C GLU A 52 1.43 -8.06 -7.39
N TYR A 53 2.22 -7.19 -6.74
CA TYR A 53 2.80 -6.01 -7.40
C TYR A 53 3.77 -6.42 -8.50
N ASP A 54 4.70 -7.35 -8.21
CA ASP A 54 5.65 -7.87 -9.20
C ASP A 54 4.94 -8.60 -10.35
N LEU A 55 3.84 -9.32 -10.05
CA LEU A 55 3.05 -10.00 -11.06
C LEU A 55 2.31 -9.01 -11.97
N LYS A 56 1.71 -7.96 -11.38
CA LYS A 56 1.05 -6.89 -12.15
C LYS A 56 2.04 -6.10 -13.01
N ASP A 57 3.23 -5.76 -12.50
CA ASP A 57 4.26 -5.05 -13.28
C ASP A 57 4.71 -5.89 -14.49
N LYS A 58 4.99 -7.19 -14.27
CA LYS A 58 5.36 -8.12 -15.34
C LYS A 58 4.26 -8.26 -16.39
N LEU A 59 3.01 -8.46 -15.97
CA LEU A 59 1.87 -8.62 -16.89
C LEU A 59 1.61 -7.37 -17.71
N VAL A 60 1.68 -6.18 -17.09
CA VAL A 60 1.49 -4.91 -17.78
C VAL A 60 2.62 -4.70 -18.79
N ARG A 61 3.88 -4.91 -18.40
CA ARG A 61 5.04 -4.79 -19.30
C ARG A 61 4.96 -5.77 -20.46
N GLU A 62 4.62 -7.03 -20.21
CA GLU A 62 4.47 -8.05 -21.24
C GLU A 62 3.34 -7.71 -22.22
N THR A 63 2.19 -7.26 -21.70
CA THR A 63 1.05 -6.85 -22.54
C THR A 63 1.40 -5.66 -23.44
N ILE A 64 2.15 -4.69 -22.91
CA ILE A 64 2.62 -3.53 -23.67
C ILE A 64 3.58 -4.00 -24.79
N MET A 65 4.57 -4.83 -24.49
CA MET A 65 5.51 -5.34 -25.49
C MET A 65 4.80 -6.14 -26.60
N ASN A 66 3.86 -7.01 -26.22
CA ASN A 66 3.07 -7.78 -27.17
C ASN A 66 2.18 -6.88 -28.04
N THR A 67 1.62 -5.81 -27.47
CA THR A 67 0.82 -4.84 -28.23
C THR A 67 1.69 -4.05 -29.20
N GLN A 68 2.87 -3.59 -28.78
CA GLN A 68 3.82 -2.89 -29.66
C GLN A 68 4.21 -3.77 -30.85
N LYS A 69 4.59 -5.04 -30.60
CA LYS A 69 4.91 -6.00 -31.66
C LYS A 69 3.75 -6.20 -32.63
N LYS A 70 2.52 -6.35 -32.13
CA LYS A 70 1.33 -6.48 -32.98
C LYS A 70 1.07 -5.23 -33.82
N VAL A 71 1.33 -4.03 -33.30
CA VAL A 71 1.21 -2.78 -34.06
C VAL A 71 2.24 -2.73 -35.19
N GLU A 72 3.49 -3.12 -34.91
CA GLU A 72 4.55 -3.16 -35.92
C GLU A 72 4.25 -4.19 -37.04
N GLU A 73 3.85 -5.40 -36.67
CA GLU A 73 3.42 -6.43 -37.63
C GLU A 73 2.22 -5.98 -38.48
N ASN A 74 1.29 -5.23 -37.88
CA ASN A 74 0.16 -4.67 -38.63
C ASN A 74 0.63 -3.57 -39.60
N GLY A 75 1.57 -2.72 -39.20
CA GLY A 75 2.18 -1.72 -40.09
C GLY A 75 2.80 -2.37 -41.33
N GLN A 76 3.63 -3.39 -41.14
CA GLN A 76 4.25 -4.12 -42.26
C GLN A 76 3.22 -4.77 -43.19
N LYS A 77 2.11 -5.28 -42.65
CA LYS A 77 1.02 -5.82 -43.48
C LYS A 77 0.30 -4.73 -44.26
N LEU A 78 0.14 -3.54 -43.69
CA LEU A 78 -0.45 -2.40 -44.40
C LEU A 78 0.45 -1.96 -45.55
N ASP A 79 1.76 -1.84 -45.33
CA ASP A 79 2.73 -1.51 -46.38
C ASP A 79 2.66 -2.51 -47.55
N LEU A 80 2.58 -3.81 -47.24
CA LEU A 80 2.43 -4.86 -48.26
C LEU A 80 1.09 -4.76 -49.02
N ILE A 81 0.02 -4.37 -48.33
CA ILE A 81 -1.29 -4.16 -48.97
C ILE A 81 -1.22 -2.95 -49.90
N GLU A 82 -0.58 -1.85 -49.48
CA GLU A 82 -0.38 -0.66 -50.31
C GLU A 82 0.45 -0.99 -51.56
N GLU A 83 1.53 -1.75 -51.43
CA GLU A 83 2.35 -2.21 -52.56
C GLU A 83 1.53 -3.03 -53.56
N ARG A 84 0.77 -4.02 -53.08
CA ARG A 84 -0.10 -4.85 -53.95
C ARG A 84 -1.21 -4.03 -54.61
N LEU A 85 -1.81 -3.09 -53.90
CA LEU A 85 -2.81 -2.18 -54.47
C LEU A 85 -2.21 -1.30 -55.57
N TYR A 86 -0.98 -0.83 -55.36
CA TYR A 86 -0.25 -0.05 -56.36
C TYR A 86 0.00 -0.89 -57.63
N GLU A 87 0.49 -2.11 -57.50
CA GLU A 87 0.70 -3.03 -58.63
C GLU A 87 -0.59 -3.26 -59.43
N LEU A 88 -1.69 -3.61 -58.75
CA LEU A 88 -2.99 -3.84 -59.37
C LEU A 88 -3.52 -2.59 -60.09
N SER A 89 -3.37 -1.41 -59.49
CA SER A 89 -3.78 -0.15 -60.13
C SER A 89 -2.97 0.15 -61.39
N THR A 90 -1.69 -0.23 -61.40
CA THR A 90 -0.78 -0.02 -62.52
C THR A 90 -1.07 -1.01 -63.65
N GLU A 91 -1.38 -2.26 -63.33
CA GLU A 91 -1.82 -3.27 -64.29
C GLU A 91 -3.17 -2.92 -64.93
N ALA A 92 -4.13 -2.44 -64.14
CA ALA A 92 -5.43 -1.99 -64.65
C ALA A 92 -5.31 -0.82 -65.63
N LYS A 93 -4.32 0.05 -65.45
CA LYS A 93 -4.04 1.20 -66.33
C LYS A 93 -3.29 0.83 -67.62
N ARG A 94 -2.68 -0.37 -67.67
CA ARG A 94 -2.01 -0.90 -68.87
C ARG A 94 -2.93 -1.69 -69.79
N ARG A 95 -4.16 -1.98 -69.37
CA ARG A 95 -5.23 -2.53 -70.21
C ARG A 95 -6.08 -1.41 -70.79
#